data_AF-A0A8T5NZ39-F1
#
_entry.id   AF-A0A8T5NZ39-F1
#
_cell.length_a   1.000
_cell.length_b   1.000
_cell.length_c   1.000
_cell.angle_alpha   90.00
_cell.angle_beta   90.00
_cell.angle_gamma   90.00
#
_symmetry.space_group_name_H-M   'P 1'
#
loop_
_entity.id
_entity.type
_entity.pdbx_description
1 polymer ?
#
loop_
_entity_poly.entity_id
_entity_poly.type
_entity_poly.pdbx_seq_one_letter_code
_entity_poly.pdbx_strand_id
1 'polypeptide(L)'
;MERMSSSELTKVVGTLSEKKILDTSWDFKNEHTKYATHGFHTYPAMMIPQIAKRLIRIYGGNSKVLLDPFMGSGTALVEATLHENFKKCYGIDINPLALLIAKV
;
A
#
# COMPACT_ATOMS: atom_id res chain seq x y z
N MET A 1 42.74 -9.88 22.75
CA MET A 1 41.64 -9.54 21.83
C MET A 1 42.00 -8.20 21.20
N GLU A 2 42.62 -8.22 20.03
CA GLU A 2 43.09 -7.00 19.35
C GLU A 2 41.90 -6.12 18.95
N ARG A 3 41.97 -4.84 19.30
CA ARG A 3 40.98 -3.84 18.88
C ARG A 3 41.23 -3.51 17.41
N MET A 4 40.23 -3.73 16.56
CA MET A 4 40.27 -3.31 15.17
C MET A 4 40.59 -1.81 15.08
N SER A 5 41.49 -1.45 14.17
CA SER A 5 41.90 -0.05 13.97
C SER A 5 40.76 0.76 13.35
N SER A 6 40.76 2.08 13.58
CA SER A 6 39.77 3.00 13.01
C SER A 6 39.65 2.88 11.48
N SER A 7 40.76 2.54 10.79
CA SER A 7 40.77 2.33 9.33
C SER A 7 40.04 1.06 8.88
N GLU A 8 40.05 0.01 9.71
CA GLU A 8 39.33 -1.25 9.45
C GLU A 8 37.84 -1.06 9.69
N LEU A 9 37.47 -0.29 10.72
CA LEU A 9 36.08 0.13 10.95
C LEU A 9 35.55 0.98 9.79
N THR A 10 36.33 1.94 9.27
CA THR A 10 35.93 2.74 8.10
C THR A 10 35.77 1.90 6.84
N LYS A 11 36.60 0.87 6.64
CA LYS A 11 36.45 -0.08 5.52
C LYS A 11 35.16 -0.89 5.63
N VAL A 12 34.86 -1.46 6.81
CA VAL A 12 33.62 -2.22 7.05
C VAL A 12 32.38 -1.36 6.85
N VAL A 13 32.38 -0.12 7.36
CA VAL A 13 31.28 0.84 7.18
C VAL A 13 31.17 1.32 5.74
N GLY A 14 32.29 1.51 5.05
CA GLY A 14 32.35 1.88 3.63
C GLY A 14 31.80 0.80 2.68
N THR A 15 31.97 -0.48 3.01
CA THR A 15 31.35 -1.61 2.28
C THR A 15 29.84 -1.74 2.51
N LEU A 16 29.27 -1.11 3.54
CA LEU A 16 27.84 -1.17 3.87
C LEU A 16 27.03 -0.04 3.22
N SER A 17 27.60 0.75 2.30
CA SER A 17 26.83 1.68 1.48
C SER A 17 26.04 0.92 0.42
N GLU A 18 24.97 0.25 0.85
CA GLU A 18 23.96 -0.27 -0.07
C GLU A 18 23.43 0.89 -0.90
N LYS A 19 23.68 0.83 -2.21
CA LYS A 19 23.23 1.83 -3.18
C LYS A 19 21.70 1.78 -3.20
N LYS A 20 21.04 2.70 -2.49
CA LYS A 20 19.57 2.77 -2.40
C LYS A 20 18.98 2.95 -3.80
N ILE A 21 18.35 1.90 -4.33
CA ILE A 21 17.63 1.96 -5.61
C ILE A 21 16.28 2.62 -5.35
N LEU A 22 16.04 3.77 -5.99
CA LEU A 22 14.77 4.48 -5.93
C LEU A 22 13.93 4.11 -7.15
N ASP A 23 12.75 3.53 -6.90
CA ASP A 23 11.72 3.34 -7.93
C ASP A 23 10.65 4.42 -7.78
N THR A 24 10.72 5.43 -8.66
CA THR A 24 9.78 6.56 -8.68
C THR A 24 8.41 6.20 -9.24
N SER A 25 8.23 4.99 -9.79
CA SER A 25 6.94 4.56 -10.36
C SER A 25 5.84 4.38 -9.29
N TRP A 26 6.20 4.42 -8.00
CA TRP A 26 5.28 4.33 -6.87
C TRP A 26 5.00 5.68 -6.17
N ASP A 27 5.49 6.79 -6.71
CA ASP A 27 5.37 8.12 -6.06
C ASP A 27 3.98 8.77 -6.24
N PHE A 28 3.26 8.47 -7.32
CA PHE A 28 1.89 8.96 -7.64
C PHE A 28 1.60 10.47 -7.38
N LYS A 29 2.62 11.34 -7.40
CA LYS A 29 2.52 12.76 -6.98
C LYS A 29 1.46 13.58 -7.72
N ASN A 30 1.22 13.27 -8.99
CA ASN A 30 0.29 14.01 -9.87
C ASN A 30 -1.00 13.25 -10.16
N GLU A 31 -1.26 12.17 -9.42
CA GLU A 31 -2.43 11.32 -9.64
C GLU A 31 -3.65 11.85 -8.90
N HIS A 32 -4.82 11.71 -9.52
CA HIS A 32 -6.07 12.08 -8.89
C HIS A 32 -6.48 11.02 -7.86
N THR A 33 -6.55 11.39 -6.57
CA THR A 33 -6.81 10.44 -5.48
C THR A 33 -8.25 10.45 -4.97
N LYS A 34 -9.13 11.27 -5.55
CA LYS A 34 -10.52 11.47 -5.07
C LYS A 34 -11.60 11.05 -6.07
N TYR A 35 -11.36 9.99 -6.84
CA TYR A 35 -12.34 9.47 -7.80
C TYR A 35 -13.21 8.37 -7.18
N ALA A 36 -14.31 8.02 -7.85
CA ALA A 36 -15.31 7.09 -7.31
C ALA A 36 -15.77 7.54 -5.92
N THR A 37 -15.60 6.70 -4.90
CA THR A 37 -15.92 7.03 -3.50
C THR A 37 -14.68 7.36 -2.66
N HIS A 38 -13.48 7.41 -3.27
CA HIS A 38 -12.26 7.77 -2.55
C HIS A 38 -12.34 9.19 -2.02
N GLY A 39 -12.05 9.34 -0.73
CA GLY A 39 -12.10 10.64 -0.07
C GLY A 39 -13.52 11.12 0.28
N PHE A 40 -14.54 10.25 0.21
CA PHE A 40 -15.89 10.53 0.72
C PHE A 40 -15.86 10.96 2.20
N HIS A 41 -15.06 10.28 3.01
CA HIS A 41 -14.82 10.64 4.40
C HIS A 41 -13.31 10.62 4.68
N THR A 42 -12.84 11.55 5.50
CA THR A 42 -11.44 11.58 5.93
C THR A 42 -11.18 10.44 6.91
N TYR A 43 -10.15 9.63 6.66
CA TYR A 43 -9.70 8.59 7.59
C TYR A 43 -8.18 8.67 7.74
N PRO A 44 -7.61 8.42 8.93
CA PRO A 44 -6.18 8.49 9.13
C PRO A 44 -5.41 7.53 8.21
N ALA A 45 -4.24 7.98 7.73
CA ALA A 45 -3.29 7.16 6.99
C ALA A 45 -3.88 6.39 5.80
N MET A 46 -4.82 6.99 5.07
CA MET A 46 -5.42 6.38 3.88
C MET A 46 -4.38 6.04 2.81
N MET A 47 -4.54 4.86 2.21
CA MET A 47 -3.76 4.44 1.06
C MET A 47 -4.12 5.28 -0.18
N ILE A 48 -3.10 5.61 -0.98
CA ILE A 48 -3.29 6.21 -2.31
C ILE A 48 -3.96 5.16 -3.22
N PRO A 49 -5.12 5.44 -3.86
CA PRO A 49 -5.86 4.44 -4.64
C PRO A 49 -5.03 3.73 -5.72
N GLN A 50 -4.10 4.45 -6.34
CA GLN A 50 -3.22 3.95 -7.39
C GLN A 50 -2.31 2.81 -6.93
N ILE A 51 -1.93 2.79 -5.65
CA ILE A 51 -1.16 1.69 -5.04
C ILE A 51 -2.00 0.41 -5.09
N ALA A 52 -3.23 0.47 -4.53
CA ALA A 52 -4.14 -0.66 -4.53
C ALA A 52 -4.47 -1.12 -5.96
N LYS A 53 -4.81 -0.19 -6.85
CA LYS A 53 -5.08 -0.47 -8.26
C LYS A 53 -3.95 -1.22 -8.94
N ARG A 54 -2.70 -0.78 -8.73
CA ARG A 54 -1.52 -1.39 -9.34
C ARG A 54 -1.28 -2.79 -8.77
N LEU A 55 -1.37 -2.97 -7.46
CA LEU A 55 -1.24 -4.28 -6.81
C LEU A 55 -2.32 -5.26 -7.30
N ILE A 56 -3.57 -4.81 -7.37
CA ILE A 56 -4.70 -5.59 -7.87
C ILE A 56 -4.47 -6.02 -9.33
N ARG A 57 -3.94 -5.14 -10.18
CA ARG A 57 -3.62 -5.49 -11.58
C ARG A 57 -2.48 -6.51 -11.68
N ILE A 58 -1.45 -6.39 -10.84
CA ILE A 58 -0.29 -7.30 -10.88
C ILE A 58 -0.66 -8.69 -10.36
N TYR A 59 -1.42 -8.78 -9.26
CA TYR A 59 -1.64 -10.03 -8.53
C TYR A 59 -3.07 -10.59 -8.63
N GLY A 60 -4.03 -9.76 -9.01
CA GLY A 60 -5.46 -10.08 -8.96
C GLY A 60 -6.08 -10.58 -10.25
N GLY A 61 -5.32 -10.72 -11.35
CA GLY A 61 -5.84 -11.04 -12.68
C GLY A 61 -6.73 -12.28 -12.76
N ASN A 62 -6.43 -13.33 -11.97
CA ASN A 62 -7.23 -14.57 -11.94
C ASN A 62 -8.11 -14.70 -10.69
N SER A 63 -8.09 -13.70 -9.80
CA SER A 63 -8.82 -13.74 -8.53
C SER A 63 -10.24 -13.25 -8.72
N LYS A 64 -11.19 -13.92 -8.06
CA LYS A 64 -12.61 -13.51 -8.04
C LYS A 64 -13.04 -12.90 -6.72
N VAL A 65 -12.19 -13.00 -5.69
CA VAL A 65 -12.45 -12.53 -4.34
C VAL A 65 -11.24 -11.76 -3.83
N LEU A 66 -11.48 -10.58 -3.25
CA LEU A 66 -10.46 -9.84 -2.49
C LEU A 66 -10.81 -9.89 -1.00
N LEU A 67 -9.80 -10.07 -0.17
CA LEU A 67 -9.88 -9.93 1.29
C LEU A 67 -8.85 -8.90 1.74
N ASP A 68 -9.29 -7.90 2.49
CA ASP A 68 -8.42 -6.98 3.21
C ASP A 68 -8.68 -7.09 4.73
N PRO A 69 -7.77 -7.71 5.51
CA PRO A 69 -7.96 -7.92 6.93
C PRO A 69 -7.77 -6.65 7.78
N PHE A 70 -7.27 -5.55 7.19
CA PHE A 70 -7.02 -4.26 7.85
C PHE A 70 -7.44 -3.12 6.92
N MET A 71 -8.70 -3.15 6.49
CA MET A 71 -9.16 -2.39 5.33
C MET A 71 -9.15 -0.86 5.52
N GLY A 72 -9.12 -0.37 6.76
CA GLY A 72 -9.31 1.05 7.06
C GLY A 72 -10.60 1.59 6.43
N SER A 73 -10.51 2.70 5.73
CA SER A 73 -11.66 3.27 4.99
C SER A 73 -12.05 2.51 3.71
N GLY A 74 -11.39 1.39 3.40
CA GLY A 74 -11.80 0.49 2.32
C GLY A 74 -11.21 0.78 0.94
N THR A 75 -10.11 1.54 0.82
CA THR A 75 -9.49 1.88 -0.48
C THR A 75 -9.24 0.65 -1.36
N ALA A 76 -8.72 -0.44 -0.79
CA ALA A 76 -8.50 -1.69 -1.54
C ALA A 76 -9.80 -2.32 -2.04
N LEU A 77 -10.88 -2.25 -1.24
CA LEU A 77 -12.19 -2.79 -1.60
C LEU A 77 -12.82 -2.00 -2.75
N VAL A 78 -12.69 -0.67 -2.72
CA VAL A 78 -13.16 0.21 -3.81
C VAL A 78 -12.42 -0.13 -5.10
N GLU A 79 -11.09 -0.20 -5.08
CA GLU A 79 -10.31 -0.53 -6.29
C GLU A 79 -10.59 -1.94 -6.82
N ALA A 80 -10.83 -2.92 -5.93
CA ALA A 80 -11.23 -4.25 -6.37
C ALA A 80 -12.62 -4.25 -7.01
N THR A 81 -13.56 -3.46 -6.47
CA THR A 81 -14.91 -3.31 -7.03
C THR A 81 -14.90 -2.66 -8.41
N LEU A 82 -13.95 -1.75 -8.66
CA LEU A 82 -13.73 -1.13 -9.97
C LEU A 82 -13.02 -2.06 -10.98
N HIS A 83 -12.54 -3.22 -10.53
CA HIS A 83 -11.79 -4.16 -11.35
C HIS A 83 -12.67 -5.32 -11.82
N GLU A 84 -12.68 -5.58 -13.13
CA GLU A 84 -13.60 -6.52 -13.81
C GLU A 84 -13.56 -7.98 -13.28
N ASN A 85 -12.43 -8.41 -12.72
CA ASN A 85 -12.28 -9.78 -12.25
C ASN A 85 -12.92 -10.08 -10.90
N PHE A 86 -13.04 -9.09 -10.01
CA PHE A 86 -13.52 -9.34 -8.66
C PHE A 86 -15.04 -9.32 -8.60
N LYS A 87 -15.62 -10.38 -8.01
CA LYS A 87 -17.06 -10.54 -7.81
C LYS A 87 -17.47 -10.28 -6.37
N LYS A 88 -16.54 -10.44 -5.42
CA LYS A 88 -16.77 -10.22 -3.99
C LYS A 88 -15.53 -9.60 -3.37
N CYS A 89 -15.75 -8.69 -2.44
CA CYS A 89 -14.71 -8.08 -1.64
C CYS A 89 -15.13 -8.18 -0.18
N TYR A 90 -14.20 -8.57 0.68
CA TYR A 90 -14.41 -8.68 2.12
C TYR A 90 -13.37 -7.81 2.81
N GLY A 91 -13.81 -7.04 3.79
CA GLY A 91 -12.94 -6.19 4.57
C GLY A 91 -13.22 -6.36 6.05
N ILE A 92 -12.15 -6.38 6.84
CA ILE A 92 -12.20 -6.42 8.30
C ILE A 92 -11.41 -5.23 8.81
N ASP A 93 -11.94 -4.58 9.84
CA ASP A 93 -11.21 -3.58 10.60
C ASP A 93 -11.71 -3.60 12.05
N ILE A 94 -10.82 -3.30 12.99
CA ILE A 94 -11.17 -3.20 14.41
C ILE A 94 -11.90 -1.89 14.71
N ASN A 95 -11.66 -0.85 13.92
CA ASN A 95 -12.27 0.46 14.11
C ASN A 95 -13.71 0.46 13.57
N PRO A 96 -14.73 0.65 14.43
CA PRO A 96 -16.12 0.70 13.98
C PRO A 96 -16.39 1.79 12.94
N LEU A 97 -15.69 2.93 13.01
CA LEU A 97 -15.82 4.00 12.03
C LEU A 97 -15.33 3.56 10.63
N ALA A 98 -14.25 2.79 10.55
CA ALA A 98 -13.77 2.22 9.29
C ALA A 98 -14.85 1.32 8.66
N LEU A 99 -15.50 0.48 9.47
CA LEU A 99 -16.60 -0.38 9.03
C LEU A 99 -17.80 0.43 8.50
N LEU A 100 -18.15 1.56 9.13
CA LEU A 100 -19.22 2.43 8.63
C LEU A 100 -18.82 3.10 7.30
N ILE A 101 -17.60 3.63 7.21
CA ILE A 101 -17.12 4.31 6.00
C ILE A 101 -17.03 3.35 4.81
N ALA A 102 -16.63 2.10 5.02
CA ALA A 102 -16.48 1.14 3.92
C ALA A 102 -17.81 0.50 3.46
N LYS A 103 -18.91 0.71 4.20
CA LYS A 103 -20.22 0.11 3.92
C LYS A 103 -21.11 0.95 3.00
N VAL A 104 -20.78 2.24 2.82
CA VAL A 104 -21.54 3.19 1.99
C VAL A 104 -21.30 2.99 0.50
#